data_AF-A0A087U4A7-F1
#
_entry.id   AF-A0A087U4A7-F1
#
_cell.length_a   1.000
_cell.length_b   1.000
_cell.length_c   1.000
_cell.angle_alpha   90.00
_cell.angle_beta   90.00
_cell.angle_gamma   90.00
#
_symmetry.space_group_name_H-M   'P 1'
#
loop_
_entity.id
_entity.type
_entity.pdbx_description
1 polymer ?
#
loop_
_entity_poly.entity_id
_entity_poly.type
_entity_poly.pdbx_seq_one_letter_code
_entity_poly.pdbx_strand_id
1 'polypeptide(L)' 'AALRSIPLLGYQIESFSETLENVDASLLFQLTHPGQAPIIFHADTLGATERWIAALKEASVLE' A
#
# COMPACT_ATOMS: atom_id res chain seq x y z
N ALA A 1 -1.52 21.75 -1.33
CA ALA A 1 -2.55 20.83 -1.84
C ALA A 1 -1.88 19.76 -2.71
N ALA A 2 -2.40 18.53 -2.73
CA ALA A 2 -1.85 17.47 -3.58
C ALA A 2 -2.17 17.76 -5.06
N LEU A 3 -1.20 17.50 -5.95
CA LEU A 3 -1.35 17.71 -7.40
C LEU A 3 -2.08 16.57 -8.11
N ARG A 4 -2.11 15.38 -7.51
CA ARG A 4 -2.77 14.16 -8.03
C ARG A 4 -3.33 13.34 -6.86
N SER A 5 -4.43 12.64 -7.11
CA SER A 5 -5.07 11.72 -6.18
C SER A 5 -5.45 10.42 -6.88
N ILE A 6 -5.42 9.31 -6.15
CA ILE A 6 -5.84 7.99 -6.64
C ILE A 6 -7.08 7.57 -5.83
N PRO A 7 -8.21 7.22 -6.46
CA PRO A 7 -9.34 6.65 -5.76
C PRO A 7 -9.00 5.22 -5.30
N LEU A 8 -9.27 4.89 -4.05
CA LEU A 8 -8.85 3.62 -3.45
C LEU A 8 -9.90 2.50 -3.54
N LEU A 9 -11.14 2.82 -3.93
CA LEU A 9 -12.20 1.82 -4.06
C LEU A 9 -11.79 0.73 -5.06
N GLY A 10 -11.86 -0.53 -4.63
CA GLY A 10 -11.50 -1.69 -5.47
C GLY A 10 -10.01 -2.02 -5.52
N TYR A 11 -9.15 -1.27 -4.82
CA TYR A 11 -7.76 -1.68 -4.62
C TYR A 11 -7.64 -2.71 -3.48
N GLN A 12 -6.74 -3.66 -3.67
CA GLN A 12 -6.27 -4.58 -2.63
C GLN A 12 -4.96 -4.04 -2.06
N ILE A 13 -4.80 -4.17 -0.74
CA ILE A 13 -3.60 -3.75 0.00
C ILE A 13 -2.93 -4.99 0.56
N GLU A 14 -1.70 -5.23 0.13
CA GLU A 14 -0.94 -6.45 0.43
C GLU A 14 0.42 -6.13 1.03
N SER A 15 0.83 -6.91 2.03
CA SER A 15 2.17 -6.88 2.61
C SER A 15 3.14 -7.69 1.74
N PHE A 16 4.43 -7.38 1.81
CA PHE A 16 5.46 -8.22 1.20
C PHE A 16 5.87 -9.37 2.13
N SER A 17 6.19 -10.53 1.55
CA SER A 17 6.79 -11.67 2.25
C SER A 17 8.30 -11.77 2.03
N GLU A 18 8.81 -11.15 0.98
CA GLU A 18 10.21 -11.20 0.56
C GLU A 18 10.77 -9.79 0.37
N THR A 19 12.09 -9.66 0.53
CA THR A 19 12.77 -8.38 0.32
C THR A 19 12.72 -7.99 -1.15
N LEU A 20 12.52 -6.70 -1.41
CA LEU A 20 12.52 -6.13 -2.75
C LEU A 20 13.56 -5.02 -2.79
N GLU A 21 14.44 -5.02 -3.79
CA GLU A 21 15.45 -3.97 -3.99
C GLU A 21 16.34 -3.69 -2.74
N ASN A 22 16.64 -4.73 -1.95
CA ASN A 22 17.36 -4.66 -0.67
C ASN A 22 16.63 -3.92 0.46
N VAL A 23 15.32 -3.72 0.32
CA VAL A 23 14.46 -3.20 1.39
C VAL A 23 13.80 -4.37 2.12
N ASP A 24 13.75 -4.28 3.46
CA ASP A 24 13.09 -5.27 4.31
C ASP A 24 11.59 -5.36 3.97
N ALA A 25 11.07 -6.58 3.82
CA ALA A 25 9.68 -6.84 3.46
C ALA A 25 8.67 -6.20 4.43
N SER A 26 9.04 -6.07 5.71
CA SER A 26 8.21 -5.46 6.76
C SER A 26 8.01 -3.94 6.59
N LEU A 27 8.85 -3.31 5.76
CA LEU A 27 8.79 -1.89 5.43
C LEU A 27 8.05 -1.63 4.11
N LEU A 28 7.58 -2.69 3.45
CA LEU A 28 6.96 -2.63 2.13
C LEU A 28 5.51 -3.09 2.15
N PHE A 29 4.69 -2.43 1.33
CA PHE A 29 3.34 -2.86 0.99
C PHE A 29 3.00 -2.41 -0.43
N GLN A 30 1.99 -3.02 -1.04
CA GLN A 30 1.53 -2.63 -2.37
C GLN A 30 0.03 -2.46 -2.46
N LEU A 31 -0.36 -1.65 -3.44
CA LEU A 31 -1.72 -1.48 -3.91
C LEU A 31 -1.87 -2.17 -5.26
N THR A 32 -2.83 -3.08 -5.37
CA THR A 32 -3.15 -3.80 -6.61
C THR A 32 -4.59 -3.54 -7.02
N HIS A 33 -4.82 -3.28 -8.30
CA HIS A 33 -6.15 -3.12 -8.89
C HIS A 33 -6.17 -3.81 -10.27
N PRO A 34 -7.25 -4.52 -10.64
CA PRO A 34 -7.36 -5.13 -11.95
C PRO A 34 -7.09 -4.14 -13.09
N GLY A 35 -6.18 -4.50 -14.00
CA GLY A 35 -5.84 -3.67 -15.16
C GLY A 35 -4.91 -2.48 -14.86
N GLN A 36 -4.38 -2.37 -13.65
CA GLN A 36 -3.37 -1.35 -13.30
C GLN A 36 -2.08 -2.02 -12.82
N ALA A 37 -0.94 -1.38 -13.09
CA ALA A 37 0.33 -1.82 -12.53
C ALA A 37 0.30 -1.66 -11.00
N PRO A 38 0.86 -2.61 -10.22
CA PRO A 38 0.96 -2.48 -8.77
C PRO A 38 1.72 -1.21 -8.37
N ILE A 39 1.28 -0.58 -7.29
CA ILE A 39 1.96 0.58 -6.71
C ILE A 39 2.60 0.14 -5.42
N ILE A 40 3.93 0.15 -5.38
CA ILE A 40 4.71 -0.28 -4.22
C ILE A 40 5.06 0.93 -3.37
N PHE A 41 4.86 0.80 -2.07
CA PHE A 41 5.19 1.81 -1.08
C PHE A 41 6.24 1.28 -0.11
N HIS A 42 7.14 2.17 0.29
CA HIS A 42 8.14 1.97 1.33
C HIS A 42 7.89 2.97 2.45
N ALA A 43 7.82 2.49 3.69
CA ALA A 43 7.66 3.31 4.87
C ALA A 43 8.91 3.25 5.77
N ASP A 44 9.16 4.32 6.52
CA ASP A 44 10.38 4.46 7.32
C ASP A 44 10.48 3.49 8.51
N THR A 45 9.34 2.93 8.96
CA THR A 45 9.27 2.03 10.12
C THR A 45 8.15 1.01 9.96
N LEU A 46 8.30 -0.17 10.57
CA LEU A 46 7.25 -1.19 10.63
C LEU A 46 5.91 -0.62 11.14
N GLY A 47 5.94 0.15 12.24
CA GLY A 47 4.73 0.74 12.79
C GLY A 47 4.07 1.75 11.85
N ALA A 48 4.82 2.42 10.96
CA ALA A 48 4.25 3.26 9.91
C ALA A 48 3.64 2.41 8.79
N THR A 49 4.30 1.33 8.36
CA THR A 49 3.77 0.36 7.38
C THR A 49 2.40 -0.16 7.84
N GLU A 50 2.31 -0.63 9.09
CA GLU A 50 1.07 -1.18 9.65
C GLU A 50 -0.08 -0.16 9.66
N ARG A 51 0.21 1.09 10.07
CA ARG A 51 -0.78 2.17 10.08
C ARG A 51 -1.26 2.54 8.67
N TRP A 52 -0.34 2.60 7.70
CA TRP A 52 -0.70 2.86 6.31
C TRP A 52 -1.56 1.74 5.73
N ILE A 53 -1.19 0.47 5.94
CA ILE A 53 -1.98 -0.68 5.49
C ILE A 53 -3.38 -0.63 6.09
N ALA A 54 -3.51 -0.38 7.39
CA ALA A 54 -4.82 -0.31 8.06
C ALA A 54 -5.70 0.79 7.47
N ALA A 55 -5.20 2.02 7.39
CA ALA A 55 -5.95 3.16 6.88
C ALA A 55 -6.36 2.98 5.40
N LEU A 56 -5.48 2.41 4.58
CA LEU A 56 -5.76 2.19 3.16
C LEU A 56 -6.75 1.05 2.93
N LYS A 57 -6.73 0.01 3.76
CA LYS A 57 -7.75 -1.05 3.75
C LYS A 57 -9.13 -0.55 4.15
N GLU A 58 -9.20 0.33 5.14
CA GLU A 58 -10.46 0.98 5.53
C GLU A 58 -11.01 1.85 4.41
N ALA A 59 -10.14 2.60 3.73
CA ALA A 59 -10.54 3.48 2.62
C ALA A 59 -10.83 2.75 1.29
N SER A 60 -10.51 1.45 1.17
CA SER A 60 -10.69 0.71 -0.10
C SER A 60 -12.03 -0.02 -0.20
N VAL A 61 -12.85 0.01 0.86
CA VAL A 61 -14.19 -0.58 0.90
C VAL A 61 -15.27 0.51 0.89
N LEU A 62 -16.44 0.19 0.34
CA LEU A 62 -17.63 1.03 0.41
C LEU A 62 -18.48 0.54 1.58
N GLU A 63 -18.77 1.40 2.56
CA GLU A 63 -19.73 1.11 3.65
C GLU A 63 -21.18 1.07 3.16
#